data_AF-A0A2D4S207-F1
#
_entry.id   AF-A0A2D4S207-F1
#
_cell.length_a   1.000
_cell.length_b   1.000
_cell.length_c   1.000
_cell.angle_alpha   90.00
_cell.angle_beta   90.00
_cell.angle_gamma   90.00
#
_symmetry.space_group_name_H-M   'P 1'
#
loop_
_entity.id
_entity.type
_entity.pdbx_description
1 polymer ?
#
loop_
_entity_poly.entity_id
_entity_poly.type
_entity_poly.pdbx_seq_one_letter_code
_entity_poly.pdbx_strand_id
1 'polypeptide(L)'
;MNRHIVILFVIVGFTVGLTLYLKKPSIDLVQGDSLKNAVSGNIQLPSSLPLSNQSIKQSKFIHNMANQLQNKHGHEIHQPSVQMIMQDFRDFIKEQYPQDYSYIFRTIVELAFPEYAQAILLLITQMDEYDHWYSQNLLSLNDLDPLSKRGTIWQKRHEIFGDLAETLWQKEIDQAQEKRQTVQQTIEVLNQDTNMAMEERLYILQNTLDELYPEEQTHFTLNKGVIANVYFQLESVQKDLSAMSIEERRAALAKSREQMGFSQTDIEQLAKEDDKKQQRWDNGYQYMSAREQLTQRYEGDILKEKLDQLRSEYFKHEAPTIKAEEEAGFYRYTRPRLFGSN
;
A
#
# COMPACT_ATOMS: atom_id res chain seq x y z
N MET A 1 -18.11 23.55 -11.24
CA MET A 1 -17.86 23.30 -9.81
C MET A 1 -16.69 22.32 -9.73
N ASN A 2 -15.63 22.75 -9.05
CA ASN A 2 -14.23 22.34 -9.26
C ASN A 2 -13.96 20.84 -9.11
N ARG A 3 -13.30 20.26 -10.11
CA ARG A 3 -12.62 18.96 -10.05
C ARG A 3 -11.11 19.20 -9.96
N HIS A 4 -10.60 19.32 -8.75
CA HIS A 4 -9.19 19.15 -8.44
C HIS A 4 -9.13 18.32 -7.14
N ILE A 5 -8.18 17.38 -7.07
CA ILE A 5 -7.82 16.50 -5.92
C ILE A 5 -8.71 15.23 -5.88
N VAL A 6 -8.26 13.98 -6.11
CA VAL A 6 -6.98 13.28 -5.86
C VAL A 6 -6.73 12.21 -6.97
N ILE A 7 -5.75 12.42 -7.85
CA ILE A 7 -4.93 11.35 -8.44
C ILE A 7 -3.51 11.85 -8.26
N LEU A 8 -2.89 11.48 -7.15
CA LEU A 8 -1.50 11.82 -6.84
C LEU A 8 -0.68 10.55 -7.02
N PHE A 9 0.45 10.71 -7.71
CA PHE A 9 1.41 9.70 -8.17
C PHE A 9 1.10 9.02 -9.51
N VAL A 10 1.31 9.78 -10.61
CA VAL A 10 2.19 9.43 -11.76
C VAL A 10 2.35 10.63 -12.72
N ILE A 11 1.53 11.69 -12.62
CA ILE A 11 1.61 12.86 -13.52
C ILE A 11 2.66 13.88 -13.05
N VAL A 12 3.95 13.59 -13.24
CA VAL A 12 5.02 14.64 -13.21
C VAL A 12 5.68 14.81 -14.58
N GLY A 13 5.47 13.88 -15.52
CA GLY A 13 6.11 13.93 -16.85
C GLY A 13 5.40 14.76 -17.93
N PHE A 14 4.16 15.23 -17.72
CA PHE A 14 3.37 15.86 -18.80
C PHE A 14 3.03 17.34 -18.58
N THR A 15 3.00 17.83 -17.33
CA THR A 15 2.61 19.23 -17.05
C THR A 15 3.75 20.22 -17.27
N VAL A 16 5.01 19.84 -17.01
CA VAL A 16 6.17 20.73 -17.15
C VAL A 16 6.63 20.85 -18.62
N GLY A 17 6.34 19.85 -19.46
CA GLY A 17 6.74 19.85 -20.87
C GLY A 17 5.87 20.71 -21.80
N LEU A 18 4.59 20.91 -21.47
CA LEU A 18 3.65 21.61 -22.35
C LEU A 18 3.46 23.10 -22.01
N THR A 19 3.80 23.53 -20.79
CA THR A 19 3.63 24.93 -20.36
C THR A 19 4.75 25.86 -20.84
N LEU A 20 5.90 25.35 -21.28
CA LEU A 20 7.05 26.19 -21.67
C LEU A 20 7.17 26.50 -23.17
N TYR A 21 6.25 26.05 -24.04
CA TYR A 21 6.43 26.21 -25.49
C TYR A 21 5.22 26.77 -26.27
N LEU A 22 4.54 27.77 -25.72
CA LEU A 22 3.60 28.61 -26.46
C LEU A 22 4.04 30.08 -26.46
N LYS A 23 5.20 30.36 -27.05
CA LYS A 23 5.55 31.70 -27.52
C LYS A 23 5.01 31.86 -28.94
N LYS A 24 3.88 32.56 -29.08
CA LYS A 24 3.22 32.89 -30.38
C LYS A 24 4.22 33.51 -31.37
N PRO A 25 4.28 33.07 -32.64
CA PRO A 25 4.82 33.89 -33.70
C PRO A 25 3.76 34.90 -34.16
N SER A 26 4.08 36.19 -34.04
CA SER A 26 3.40 37.28 -34.73
C SER A 26 3.73 37.16 -36.23
N ILE A 27 2.72 37.09 -37.09
CA ILE A 27 2.90 37.23 -38.53
C ILE A 27 2.61 38.68 -38.88
N ASP A 28 3.65 39.42 -39.26
CA ASP A 28 3.53 40.74 -39.86
C ASP A 28 2.96 40.64 -41.28
N LEU A 29 1.88 41.37 -41.52
CA LEU A 29 1.30 41.59 -42.84
C LEU A 29 2.14 42.63 -43.59
N VAL A 30 2.85 42.21 -44.63
CA VAL A 30 3.41 43.12 -45.64
C VAL A 30 2.41 43.26 -46.79
N GLN A 31 1.87 44.47 -46.95
CA GLN A 31 1.23 44.93 -48.17
C GLN A 31 2.28 45.20 -49.25
N GLY A 32 2.00 44.79 -50.48
CA GLY A 32 2.79 45.13 -51.67
C GLY A 32 1.99 44.83 -52.93
N ASP A 33 1.87 45.84 -53.78
CA ASP A 33 0.84 46.05 -54.79
C ASP A 33 1.27 45.58 -56.20
N SER A 34 0.26 45.31 -57.04
CA SER A 34 0.21 45.62 -58.49
C SER A 34 0.87 44.77 -59.61
N LEU A 35 -0.03 44.18 -60.43
CA LEU A 35 -0.21 44.30 -61.91
C LEU A 35 0.43 43.32 -62.95
N LYS A 36 -0.49 42.61 -63.63
CA LYS A 36 -0.79 42.53 -65.10
C LYS A 36 -0.21 41.43 -66.03
N ASN A 37 -1.19 40.81 -66.73
CA ASN A 37 -1.23 40.30 -68.13
C ASN A 37 -0.52 38.95 -68.45
N ALA A 38 -1.00 38.02 -69.31
CA ALA A 38 -2.21 37.84 -70.12
C ALA A 38 -2.24 36.42 -70.77
N VAL A 39 -3.44 35.98 -71.22
CA VAL A 39 -3.77 35.06 -72.35
C VAL A 39 -3.78 33.51 -72.19
N SER A 40 -5.01 33.00 -72.32
CA SER A 40 -5.57 31.78 -72.98
C SER A 40 -4.95 30.38 -72.87
N GLY A 41 -5.80 29.41 -72.54
CA GLY A 41 -5.64 27.99 -72.92
C GLY A 41 -6.51 27.01 -72.11
N ASN A 42 -7.54 26.47 -72.74
CA ASN A 42 -8.55 25.54 -72.20
C ASN A 42 -7.96 24.14 -71.91
N ILE A 43 -8.33 23.49 -70.79
CA ILE A 43 -8.66 22.05 -70.59
C ILE A 43 -9.07 21.91 -69.11
N GLN A 44 -10.35 21.65 -68.88
CA GLN A 44 -10.92 21.42 -67.55
C GLN A 44 -10.87 19.91 -67.26
N LEU A 45 -9.85 19.45 -66.53
CA LEU A 45 -9.94 18.17 -65.81
C LEU A 45 -10.89 18.35 -64.60
N PRO A 46 -11.66 17.33 -64.21
CA PRO A 46 -12.56 17.44 -63.06
C PRO A 46 -11.73 17.58 -61.79
N SER A 47 -11.68 18.82 -61.28
CA SER A 47 -11.03 19.18 -60.03
C SER A 47 -11.63 18.38 -58.88
N SER A 48 -10.77 17.66 -58.17
CA SER A 48 -11.02 17.13 -56.84
C SER A 48 -11.71 18.18 -55.95
N LEU A 49 -12.80 17.79 -55.29
CA LEU A 49 -13.51 18.63 -54.31
C LEU A 49 -12.50 19.28 -53.33
N PRO A 50 -12.56 20.60 -53.10
CA PRO A 50 -11.67 21.26 -52.15
C PRO A 50 -11.99 20.78 -50.74
N LEU A 51 -11.03 20.08 -50.12
CA LEU A 51 -11.05 19.74 -48.70
C LEU A 51 -11.24 21.03 -47.88
N SER A 52 -12.17 21.00 -46.92
CA SER A 52 -12.44 22.15 -46.06
C SER A 52 -11.18 22.52 -45.25
N ASN A 53 -10.96 23.80 -44.97
CA ASN A 53 -9.80 24.28 -44.18
C ASN A 53 -9.68 23.59 -42.80
N GLN A 54 -10.82 23.16 -42.25
CA GLN A 54 -10.89 22.38 -41.01
C GLN A 54 -10.30 20.96 -41.16
N SER A 55 -10.61 20.26 -42.26
CA SER A 55 -10.06 18.93 -42.56
C SER A 55 -8.53 18.96 -42.76
N ILE A 56 -8.00 20.03 -43.36
CA ILE A 56 -6.55 20.23 -43.52
C ILE A 56 -5.86 20.44 -42.16
N LYS A 57 -6.45 21.26 -41.27
CA LYS A 57 -5.93 21.47 -39.92
C LYS A 57 -5.94 20.19 -39.08
N GLN A 58 -7.03 19.42 -39.16
CA GLN A 58 -7.16 18.14 -38.46
C GLN A 58 -6.12 17.10 -38.95
N SER A 59 -5.95 16.98 -40.26
CA SER A 59 -4.93 16.08 -40.83
C SER A 59 -3.51 16.44 -40.37
N LYS A 60 -3.16 17.73 -40.38
CA LYS A 60 -1.86 18.20 -39.85
C LYS A 60 -1.70 17.90 -38.36
N PHE A 61 -2.76 18.10 -37.56
CA PHE A 61 -2.75 17.77 -36.14
C PHE A 61 -2.48 16.28 -35.91
N ILE A 62 -3.20 15.40 -36.62
CA ILE A 62 -3.03 13.94 -36.52
C ILE A 62 -1.58 13.53 -36.80
N HIS A 63 -1.00 13.96 -37.92
CA HIS A 63 0.37 13.60 -38.28
C HIS A 63 1.41 14.14 -37.28
N ASN A 64 1.22 15.39 -36.82
CA ASN A 64 2.13 15.98 -35.83
C ASN A 64 2.09 15.22 -34.50
N MET A 65 0.90 14.87 -34.01
CA MET A 65 0.76 14.12 -32.77
C MET A 65 1.29 12.69 -32.90
N ALA A 66 1.04 12.01 -34.02
CA ALA A 66 1.57 10.68 -34.26
C ALA A 66 3.11 10.66 -34.23
N ASN A 67 3.75 11.60 -34.92
CA ASN A 67 5.21 11.75 -34.90
C ASN A 67 5.74 12.08 -33.50
N GLN A 68 5.06 12.94 -32.74
CA GLN A 68 5.47 13.27 -31.38
C GLN A 68 5.38 12.07 -30.43
N LEU A 69 4.29 11.32 -30.49
CA LEU A 69 4.13 10.10 -29.69
C LEU A 69 5.18 9.07 -30.05
N GLN A 70 5.42 8.83 -31.34
CA GLN A 70 6.44 7.88 -31.78
C GLN A 70 7.83 8.29 -31.30
N ASN A 71 8.20 9.56 -31.43
CA ASN A 71 9.49 10.07 -30.96
C ASN A 71 9.65 9.95 -29.44
N LYS A 72 8.58 10.18 -28.68
CA LYS A 72 8.65 10.19 -27.21
C LYS A 72 8.60 8.77 -26.62
N HIS A 73 7.72 7.92 -27.13
CA HIS A 73 7.37 6.65 -26.49
C HIS A 73 7.64 5.42 -27.37
N GLY A 74 8.12 5.57 -28.61
CA GLY A 74 8.31 4.44 -29.52
C GLY A 74 9.21 3.32 -29.00
N HIS A 75 10.18 3.64 -28.14
CA HIS A 75 11.08 2.66 -27.55
C HIS A 75 10.48 1.88 -26.37
N GLU A 76 9.41 2.40 -25.75
CA GLU A 76 8.81 1.87 -24.52
C GLU A 76 7.31 1.56 -24.66
N ILE A 77 6.70 1.81 -25.81
CA ILE A 77 5.25 1.60 -26.06
C ILE A 77 4.81 0.15 -25.90
N HIS A 78 5.75 -0.81 -25.97
CA HIS A 78 5.49 -2.21 -25.67
C HIS A 78 5.12 -2.45 -24.20
N GLN A 79 5.39 -1.50 -23.31
CA GLN A 79 5.06 -1.57 -21.89
C GLN A 79 3.61 -1.13 -21.63
N PRO A 80 2.77 -1.97 -21.00
CA PRO A 80 1.36 -1.63 -20.73
C PRO A 80 1.16 -0.36 -19.89
N SER A 81 2.08 -0.08 -18.97
CA SER A 81 2.08 1.15 -18.16
C SER A 81 2.20 2.41 -19.01
N VAL A 82 3.01 2.38 -20.08
CA VAL A 82 3.13 3.48 -21.05
C VAL A 82 1.89 3.57 -21.92
N GLN A 83 1.30 2.43 -22.30
CA GLN A 83 0.05 2.41 -23.06
C GLN A 83 -1.11 3.02 -22.27
N MET A 84 -1.16 2.83 -20.94
CA MET A 84 -2.18 3.42 -20.07
C MET A 84 -2.15 4.96 -20.10
N ILE A 85 -0.98 5.58 -20.25
CA ILE A 85 -0.83 7.06 -20.35
C ILE A 85 -1.58 7.61 -21.58
N MET A 86 -1.90 6.78 -22.57
CA MET A 86 -2.68 7.18 -23.74
C MET A 86 -4.12 7.59 -23.39
N GLN A 87 -4.59 7.28 -22.18
CA GLN A 87 -5.89 7.72 -21.67
C GLN A 87 -5.95 9.24 -21.53
N ASP A 88 -4.96 9.83 -20.83
CA ASP A 88 -4.85 11.28 -20.67
C ASP A 88 -4.73 11.98 -22.02
N PHE A 89 -3.98 11.37 -22.95
CA PHE A 89 -3.85 11.89 -24.31
C PHE A 89 -5.17 11.85 -25.09
N ARG A 90 -5.95 10.77 -24.99
CA ARG A 90 -7.29 10.69 -25.58
C ARG A 90 -8.19 11.78 -24.99
N ASP A 91 -8.16 11.97 -23.67
CA ASP A 91 -9.00 12.96 -22.99
C ASP A 91 -8.63 14.39 -23.41
N PHE A 92 -7.34 14.68 -23.60
CA PHE A 92 -6.88 15.92 -24.23
C PHE A 92 -7.46 16.11 -25.64
N ILE A 93 -7.45 15.08 -26.50
CA ILE A 93 -8.07 15.17 -27.83
C ILE A 93 -9.57 15.41 -27.71
N LYS A 94 -10.24 14.77 -26.75
CA LYS A 94 -11.67 14.92 -26.48
C LYS A 94 -12.05 16.35 -26.13
N GLU A 95 -11.21 17.05 -25.37
CA GLU A 95 -11.41 18.47 -25.07
C GLU A 95 -11.28 19.36 -26.31
N GLN A 96 -10.31 19.06 -27.19
CA GLN A 96 -10.03 19.87 -28.38
C GLN A 96 -10.97 19.58 -29.57
N TYR A 97 -11.41 18.34 -29.71
CA TYR A 97 -12.24 17.85 -30.82
C TYR A 97 -13.41 16.98 -30.33
N PRO A 98 -14.38 17.53 -29.57
CA PRO A 98 -15.39 16.73 -28.86
C PRO A 98 -16.26 15.81 -29.72
N GLN A 99 -16.46 16.15 -31.00
CA GLN A 99 -17.27 15.37 -31.92
C GLN A 99 -16.49 14.25 -32.63
N ASP A 100 -15.19 14.46 -32.85
CA ASP A 100 -14.35 13.60 -33.71
C ASP A 100 -13.23 12.88 -32.93
N TYR A 101 -13.15 13.08 -31.61
CA TYR A 101 -12.00 12.64 -30.79
C TYR A 101 -11.69 11.16 -30.92
N SER A 102 -12.72 10.29 -30.94
CA SER A 102 -12.51 8.85 -31.06
C SER A 102 -11.83 8.49 -32.38
N TYR A 103 -12.24 9.11 -33.48
CA TYR A 103 -11.62 8.92 -34.79
C TYR A 103 -10.19 9.47 -34.81
N ILE A 104 -10.00 10.68 -34.29
CA ILE A 104 -8.69 11.35 -34.26
C ILE A 104 -7.69 10.55 -33.42
N PHE A 105 -8.07 10.17 -32.20
CA PHE A 105 -7.23 9.38 -31.30
C PHE A 105 -6.85 8.04 -31.92
N ARG A 106 -7.83 7.29 -32.44
CA ARG A 106 -7.58 6.03 -33.13
C ARG A 106 -6.59 6.19 -34.28
N THR A 107 -6.80 7.19 -35.14
CA THR A 107 -5.93 7.44 -36.29
C THR A 107 -4.50 7.78 -35.85
N ILE A 108 -4.34 8.58 -34.79
CA ILE A 108 -3.02 8.93 -34.25
C ILE A 108 -2.31 7.68 -33.71
N VAL A 109 -3.02 6.84 -32.95
CA VAL A 109 -2.46 5.60 -32.37
C VAL A 109 -2.06 4.61 -33.47
N GLU A 110 -2.91 4.41 -34.48
CA GLU A 110 -2.64 3.52 -35.62
C GLU A 110 -1.44 4.00 -36.46
N LEU A 111 -1.26 5.32 -36.62
CA LEU A 111 -0.12 5.89 -37.32
C LEU A 111 1.17 5.81 -36.50
N ALA A 112 1.11 6.09 -35.20
CA ALA A 112 2.29 6.12 -34.33
C ALA A 112 2.80 4.72 -33.99
N PHE A 113 1.90 3.78 -33.72
CA PHE A 113 2.22 2.46 -33.16
C PHE A 113 1.41 1.33 -33.82
N PRO A 114 1.59 1.05 -35.12
CA PRO A 114 0.76 0.09 -35.84
C PRO A 114 0.68 -1.30 -35.18
N GLU A 115 1.80 -1.79 -34.64
CA GLU A 115 1.89 -3.10 -34.00
C GLU A 115 1.16 -3.17 -32.65
N TYR A 116 1.05 -2.05 -31.94
CA TYR A 116 0.47 -1.98 -30.60
C TYR A 116 -0.93 -1.34 -30.58
N ALA A 117 -1.40 -0.81 -31.72
CA ALA A 117 -2.61 0.00 -31.78
C ALA A 117 -3.84 -0.71 -31.20
N GLN A 118 -4.05 -1.99 -31.55
CA GLN A 118 -5.17 -2.75 -31.03
C GLN A 118 -5.08 -2.96 -29.51
N ALA A 119 -3.89 -3.24 -28.99
CA ALA A 119 -3.66 -3.43 -27.55
C ALA A 119 -3.90 -2.13 -26.78
N ILE A 120 -3.39 -1.01 -27.30
CA ILE A 120 -3.61 0.32 -26.72
C ILE A 120 -5.11 0.65 -26.68
N LEU A 121 -5.82 0.52 -27.81
CA LEU A 121 -7.24 0.87 -27.89
C LEU A 121 -8.10 0.00 -26.95
N LEU A 122 -7.78 -1.29 -26.83
CA LEU A 122 -8.44 -2.20 -25.90
C LEU A 122 -8.18 -1.78 -24.45
N LEU A 123 -6.92 -1.57 -24.08
CA LEU A 123 -6.53 -1.17 -22.72
C LEU A 123 -7.25 0.12 -22.31
N ILE A 124 -7.30 1.11 -23.20
CA ILE A 124 -7.96 2.39 -22.93
C ILE A 124 -9.48 2.24 -22.75
N THR A 125 -10.10 1.29 -23.45
CA THR A 125 -11.51 0.96 -23.25
C THR A 125 -11.73 0.30 -21.89
N GLN A 126 -10.87 -0.64 -21.50
CA GLN A 126 -10.92 -1.28 -20.17
C GLN A 126 -10.69 -0.28 -19.04
N MET A 127 -9.82 0.72 -19.25
CA MET A 127 -9.62 1.81 -18.29
C MET A 127 -10.88 2.67 -18.12
N ASP A 128 -11.65 2.92 -19.19
CA ASP A 128 -12.94 3.61 -19.05
C ASP A 128 -13.94 2.81 -18.21
N GLU A 129 -13.97 1.49 -18.37
CA GLU A 129 -14.82 0.61 -17.57
C GLU A 129 -14.41 0.66 -16.09
N TYR A 130 -13.11 0.63 -15.82
CA TYR A 130 -12.56 0.74 -14.48
C TYR A 130 -12.87 2.09 -13.84
N ASP A 131 -12.64 3.21 -14.54
CA ASP A 131 -12.91 4.56 -14.03
C ASP A 131 -14.41 4.79 -13.81
N HIS A 132 -15.25 4.28 -14.72
CA HIS A 132 -16.69 4.32 -14.54
C HIS A 132 -17.09 3.57 -13.27
N TRP A 133 -16.64 2.32 -13.11
CA TRP A 133 -16.90 1.54 -11.90
C TRP A 133 -16.41 2.27 -10.64
N TYR A 134 -15.18 2.77 -10.64
CA TYR A 134 -14.58 3.45 -9.49
C TYR A 134 -15.40 4.68 -9.10
N SER A 135 -15.84 5.47 -10.09
CA SER A 135 -16.67 6.65 -9.86
C SER A 135 -18.04 6.32 -9.27
N GLN A 136 -18.67 5.23 -9.71
CA GLN A 136 -19.98 4.78 -9.19
C GLN A 136 -19.88 4.20 -7.78
N ASN A 137 -18.73 3.62 -7.43
CA ASN A 137 -18.54 2.92 -6.15
C ASN A 137 -17.76 3.74 -5.11
N LEU A 138 -17.38 4.99 -5.43
CA LEU A 138 -16.51 5.81 -4.58
C LEU A 138 -17.03 5.96 -3.15
N LEU A 139 -18.34 6.18 -2.96
CA LEU A 139 -18.94 6.32 -1.63
C LEU A 139 -18.83 5.00 -0.85
N SER A 140 -19.26 3.89 -1.43
CA SER A 140 -19.18 2.57 -0.81
C SER A 140 -17.74 2.15 -0.50
N LEU A 141 -16.79 2.47 -1.38
CA LEU A 141 -15.37 2.21 -1.16
C LEU A 141 -14.80 3.03 0.02
N ASN A 142 -15.33 4.22 0.28
CA ASN A 142 -14.89 5.05 1.40
C ASN A 142 -15.48 4.61 2.75
N ASP A 143 -16.56 3.84 2.74
CA ASP A 143 -17.16 3.24 3.95
C ASP A 143 -16.41 1.98 4.42
N LEU A 144 -15.57 1.39 3.56
CA LEU A 144 -14.78 0.20 3.88
C LEU A 144 -13.54 0.56 4.70
N ASP A 145 -13.11 -0.38 5.57
CA ASP A 145 -11.79 -0.30 6.17
C ASP A 145 -10.68 -0.40 5.08
N PRO A 146 -9.47 0.13 5.34
CA PRO A 146 -8.41 0.19 4.34
C PRO A 146 -8.05 -1.14 3.67
N LEU A 147 -8.10 -2.26 4.41
CA LEU A 147 -7.76 -3.58 3.89
C LEU A 147 -8.87 -4.07 2.95
N SER A 148 -10.12 -3.97 3.38
CA SER A 148 -11.28 -4.35 2.56
C SER A 148 -11.39 -3.49 1.30
N LYS A 149 -11.13 -2.18 1.42
CA LYS A 149 -11.08 -1.25 0.27
C LYS A 149 -10.03 -1.69 -0.74
N ARG A 150 -8.80 -1.95 -0.28
CA ARG A 150 -7.70 -2.42 -1.13
C ARG A 150 -8.03 -3.75 -1.82
N GLY A 151 -8.57 -4.72 -1.07
CA GLY A 151 -8.99 -6.01 -1.62
C GLY A 151 -10.06 -5.87 -2.69
N THR A 152 -11.06 -5.02 -2.47
CA THR A 152 -12.14 -4.75 -3.44
C THR A 152 -11.61 -4.11 -4.72
N ILE A 153 -10.70 -3.14 -4.61
CA ILE A 153 -10.06 -2.50 -5.76
C ILE A 153 -9.24 -3.52 -6.56
N TRP A 154 -8.41 -4.33 -5.90
CA TRP A 154 -7.59 -5.34 -6.56
C TRP A 154 -8.43 -6.43 -7.24
N GLN A 155 -9.50 -6.88 -6.58
CA GLN A 155 -10.45 -7.79 -7.20
C GLN A 155 -11.02 -7.20 -8.49
N LYS A 156 -11.45 -5.93 -8.47
CA LYS A 156 -11.98 -5.29 -9.68
C LYS A 156 -10.95 -5.14 -10.78
N ARG A 157 -9.70 -4.81 -10.44
CA ARG A 157 -8.61 -4.74 -11.40
C ARG A 157 -8.39 -6.11 -12.06
N HIS A 158 -8.37 -7.21 -11.31
CA HIS A 158 -8.27 -8.53 -11.90
C HIS A 158 -9.49 -8.92 -12.74
N GLU A 159 -10.70 -8.53 -12.33
CA GLU A 159 -11.92 -8.77 -13.13
C GLU A 159 -11.85 -8.10 -14.51
N ILE A 160 -11.31 -6.87 -14.59
CA ILE A 160 -11.27 -6.08 -15.84
C ILE A 160 -10.03 -6.42 -16.68
N PHE A 161 -8.86 -6.50 -16.05
CA PHE A 161 -7.57 -6.57 -16.73
C PHE A 161 -6.93 -7.96 -16.70
N GLY A 162 -7.47 -8.90 -15.91
CA GLY A 162 -6.87 -10.22 -15.71
C GLY A 162 -5.45 -10.12 -15.14
N ASP A 163 -4.53 -10.89 -15.72
CA ASP A 163 -3.11 -10.92 -15.34
C ASP A 163 -2.40 -9.58 -15.59
N LEU A 164 -2.93 -8.76 -16.50
CA LEU A 164 -2.35 -7.44 -16.82
C LEU A 164 -2.43 -6.48 -15.63
N ALA A 165 -3.36 -6.70 -14.68
CA ALA A 165 -3.52 -5.88 -13.49
C ALA A 165 -2.21 -5.70 -12.71
N GLU A 166 -1.46 -6.79 -12.50
CA GLU A 166 -0.21 -6.73 -11.74
C GLU A 166 0.83 -5.84 -12.43
N THR A 167 0.90 -5.93 -13.77
CA THR A 167 1.83 -5.10 -14.56
C THR A 167 1.43 -3.62 -14.53
N LEU A 168 0.14 -3.32 -14.64
CA LEU A 168 -0.37 -1.94 -14.68
C LEU A 168 -0.18 -1.22 -13.34
N TRP A 169 -0.32 -1.93 -12.23
CA TRP A 169 -0.17 -1.40 -10.88
C TRP A 169 1.11 -1.89 -10.17
N GLN A 170 2.13 -2.33 -10.93
CA GLN A 170 3.38 -2.85 -10.38
C GLN A 170 4.04 -1.86 -9.43
N LYS A 171 4.02 -0.56 -9.75
CA LYS A 171 4.57 0.48 -8.88
C LYS A 171 3.87 0.53 -7.52
N GLU A 172 2.56 0.30 -7.46
CA GLU A 172 1.80 0.24 -6.20
C GLU A 172 2.24 -0.98 -5.38
N ILE A 173 2.44 -2.13 -6.04
CA ILE A 173 2.95 -3.36 -5.42
C ILE A 173 4.35 -3.14 -4.85
N ASP A 174 5.26 -2.59 -5.66
CA ASP A 174 6.65 -2.33 -5.28
C ASP A 174 6.72 -1.40 -4.07
N GLN A 175 5.94 -0.31 -4.08
CA GLN A 175 5.85 0.62 -2.95
C GLN A 175 5.31 -0.06 -1.69
N ALA A 176 4.28 -0.91 -1.82
CA ALA A 176 3.76 -1.66 -0.68
C ALA A 176 4.79 -2.66 -0.13
N GLN A 177 5.58 -3.29 -1.01
CA GLN A 177 6.65 -4.19 -0.63
C GLN A 177 7.79 -3.44 0.07
N GLU A 178 8.22 -2.30 -0.47
CA GLU A 178 9.26 -1.46 0.12
C GLU A 178 8.85 -1.00 1.53
N LYS A 179 7.60 -0.53 1.71
CA LYS A 179 7.07 -0.20 3.04
C LYS A 179 7.14 -1.37 4.01
N ARG A 180 6.76 -2.58 3.57
CA ARG A 180 6.85 -3.80 4.41
C ARG A 180 8.29 -4.13 4.78
N GLN A 181 9.21 -4.01 3.83
CA GLN A 181 10.63 -4.25 4.08
C GLN A 181 11.20 -3.25 5.09
N THR A 182 10.87 -1.95 4.96
CA THR A 182 11.29 -0.92 5.92
C THR A 182 10.77 -1.23 7.33
N VAL A 183 9.49 -1.61 7.48
CA VAL A 183 8.94 -2.01 8.79
C VAL A 183 9.68 -3.21 9.37
N GLN A 184 9.95 -4.23 8.55
CA GLN A 184 10.68 -5.43 9.00
C GLN A 184 12.10 -5.10 9.46
N GLN A 185 12.82 -4.28 8.69
CA GLN A 185 14.16 -3.84 9.04
C GLN A 185 14.18 -3.01 10.32
N THR A 186 13.23 -2.08 10.49
CA THR A 186 13.08 -1.32 11.73
C THR A 186 12.83 -2.26 12.92
N ILE A 187 11.91 -3.23 12.79
CA ILE A 187 11.66 -4.22 13.85
C ILE A 187 12.93 -4.99 14.18
N GLU A 188 13.69 -5.45 13.18
CA GLU A 188 14.92 -6.22 13.38
C GLU A 188 15.99 -5.41 14.13
N VAL A 189 16.20 -4.15 13.74
CA VAL A 189 17.12 -3.23 14.43
C VAL A 189 16.67 -3.00 15.88
N LEU A 190 15.39 -2.67 16.08
CA LEU A 190 14.85 -2.42 17.42
C LEU A 190 14.89 -3.67 18.29
N ASN A 191 14.75 -4.86 17.72
CA ASN A 191 14.83 -6.14 18.41
C ASN A 191 16.24 -6.42 18.95
N GLN A 192 17.28 -6.07 18.19
CA GLN A 192 18.68 -6.38 18.51
C GLN A 192 19.37 -5.29 19.35
N ASP A 193 19.00 -4.03 19.20
CA ASP A 193 19.64 -2.93 19.93
C ASP A 193 19.19 -2.89 21.39
N THR A 194 19.96 -3.51 22.29
CA THR A 194 19.70 -3.48 23.73
C THR A 194 20.23 -2.25 24.45
N ASN A 195 20.89 -1.31 23.77
CA ASN A 195 21.44 -0.09 24.38
C ASN A 195 20.49 1.10 24.27
N MET A 196 19.59 1.08 23.29
CA MET A 196 18.53 2.09 23.14
C MET A 196 17.57 2.11 24.33
N ALA A 197 16.99 3.26 24.67
CA ALA A 197 15.96 3.30 25.71
C ALA A 197 14.64 2.72 25.18
N MET A 198 13.84 2.07 26.04
CA MET A 198 12.51 1.54 25.67
C MET A 198 11.62 2.59 24.97
N GLU A 199 11.52 3.78 25.56
CA GLU A 199 10.70 4.88 25.02
C GLU A 199 11.15 5.34 23.64
N GLU A 200 12.46 5.36 23.41
CA GLU A 200 13.07 5.71 22.12
C GLU A 200 12.79 4.63 21.07
N ARG A 201 12.88 3.34 21.43
CA ARG A 201 12.49 2.24 20.53
C ARG A 201 11.04 2.36 20.11
N LEU A 202 10.15 2.64 21.06
CA LEU A 202 8.73 2.80 20.78
C LEU A 202 8.48 4.00 19.88
N TYR A 203 9.15 5.12 20.13
CA TYR A 203 9.05 6.32 19.31
C TYR A 203 9.50 6.07 17.86
N ILE A 204 10.64 5.40 17.65
CA ILE A 204 11.13 5.05 16.31
C ILE A 204 10.13 4.13 15.59
N LEU A 205 9.58 3.13 16.28
CA LEU A 205 8.58 2.23 15.71
C LEU A 205 7.32 3.00 15.28
N GLN A 206 6.80 3.86 16.16
CA GLN A 206 5.61 4.67 15.87
C GLN A 206 5.85 5.60 14.68
N ASN A 207 6.94 6.36 14.70
CA ASN A 207 7.27 7.28 13.61
C ASN A 207 7.45 6.57 12.28
N THR A 208 8.12 5.41 12.26
CA THR A 208 8.28 4.62 11.03
C THR A 208 6.91 4.22 10.46
N LEU A 209 5.98 3.79 11.31
CA LEU A 209 4.64 3.42 10.86
C LEU A 209 3.84 4.63 10.38
N ASP A 210 3.92 5.75 11.10
CA ASP A 210 3.21 6.99 10.77
C ASP A 210 3.72 7.60 9.46
N GLU A 211 5.03 7.52 9.18
CA GLU A 211 5.65 7.98 7.94
C GLU A 211 5.26 7.12 6.72
N LEU A 212 5.20 5.79 6.91
CA LEU A 212 4.91 4.86 5.81
C LEU A 212 3.41 4.74 5.51
N TYR A 213 2.55 4.97 6.50
CA TYR A 213 1.09 4.80 6.39
C TYR A 213 0.31 6.05 6.86
N PRO A 214 0.52 7.22 6.22
CA PRO A 214 -0.10 8.48 6.65
C PRO A 214 -1.63 8.49 6.50
N GLU A 215 -2.17 7.74 5.54
CA GLU A 215 -3.62 7.65 5.30
C GLU A 215 -4.34 6.74 6.31
N GLU A 216 -3.61 5.89 7.04
CA GLU A 216 -4.18 5.02 8.06
C GLU A 216 -4.29 5.73 9.43
N GLN A 217 -3.77 6.96 9.54
CA GLN A 217 -3.80 7.77 10.77
C GLN A 217 -5.23 8.13 11.23
N THR A 218 -6.22 8.15 10.32
CA THR A 218 -7.63 8.41 10.65
C THR A 218 -8.33 7.25 11.37
N HIS A 219 -7.77 6.04 11.38
CA HIS A 219 -8.35 4.83 12.01
C HIS A 219 -7.48 4.30 13.17
N PHE A 220 -6.83 5.19 13.91
CA PHE A 220 -5.80 4.93 14.92
C PHE A 220 -6.19 3.95 16.06
N THR A 221 -7.48 3.66 16.28
CA THR A 221 -7.92 2.70 17.31
C THR A 221 -7.62 1.25 16.96
N LEU A 222 -7.55 0.89 15.66
CA LEU A 222 -7.25 -0.49 15.25
C LEU A 222 -5.74 -0.83 15.35
N ASN A 223 -4.86 0.18 15.36
CA ASN A 223 -3.40 -0.02 15.27
C ASN A 223 -2.69 -0.15 16.64
N LYS A 224 -3.27 0.40 17.72
CA LYS A 224 -2.62 0.41 19.06
C LYS A 224 -2.30 -1.00 19.59
N GLY A 225 -3.23 -1.94 19.43
CA GLY A 225 -3.05 -3.33 19.85
C GLY A 225 -1.99 -4.05 19.02
N VAL A 226 -1.90 -3.75 17.72
CA VAL A 226 -0.87 -4.32 16.83
C VAL A 226 0.51 -3.78 17.18
N ILE A 227 0.65 -2.46 17.35
CA ILE A 227 1.89 -1.82 17.78
C ILE A 227 2.33 -2.38 19.13
N ALA A 228 1.42 -2.43 20.11
CA ALA A 228 1.72 -2.99 21.43
C ALA A 228 2.18 -4.45 21.34
N ASN A 229 1.51 -5.27 20.53
CA ASN A 229 1.85 -6.68 20.38
C ASN A 229 3.23 -6.87 19.72
N VAL A 230 3.56 -6.10 18.68
CA VAL A 230 4.89 -6.14 18.06
C VAL A 230 5.95 -5.64 19.04
N TYR A 231 5.72 -4.48 19.65
CA TYR A 231 6.68 -3.83 20.55
C TYR A 231 7.01 -4.67 21.78
N PHE A 232 6.00 -5.20 22.48
CA PHE A 232 6.23 -6.05 23.65
C PHE A 232 6.75 -7.45 23.26
N GLN A 233 6.83 -7.81 21.99
CA GLN A 233 7.50 -9.05 21.56
C GLN A 233 8.98 -8.86 21.24
N LEU A 234 9.48 -7.62 21.18
CA LEU A 234 10.89 -7.35 20.93
C LEU A 234 11.76 -7.91 22.07
N GLU A 235 12.80 -8.67 21.72
CA GLU A 235 13.76 -9.26 22.65
C GLU A 235 14.45 -8.19 23.50
N SER A 236 14.81 -7.05 22.90
CA SER A 236 15.37 -5.89 23.60
C SER A 236 14.42 -5.35 24.68
N VAL A 237 13.14 -5.21 24.35
CA VAL A 237 12.10 -4.77 25.30
C VAL A 237 11.90 -5.79 26.40
N GLN A 238 11.87 -7.08 26.07
CA GLN A 238 11.74 -8.14 27.07
C GLN A 238 12.94 -8.23 28.01
N LYS A 239 14.15 -8.00 27.49
CA LYS A 239 15.36 -7.91 28.31
C LYS A 239 15.24 -6.79 29.35
N ASP A 240 14.82 -5.59 28.93
CA ASP A 240 14.63 -4.46 29.83
C ASP A 240 13.55 -4.75 30.88
N LEU A 241 12.38 -5.22 30.46
CA LEU A 241 11.27 -5.55 31.36
C LEU A 241 11.63 -6.68 32.35
N SER A 242 12.43 -7.65 31.92
CA SER A 242 12.87 -8.75 32.79
C SER A 242 13.82 -8.31 33.90
N ALA A 243 14.63 -7.27 33.66
CA ALA A 243 15.58 -6.71 34.62
C ALA A 243 14.93 -5.80 35.67
N MET A 244 13.72 -5.29 35.39
CA MET A 244 12.97 -4.40 36.28
C MET A 244 12.35 -5.16 37.46
N SER A 245 12.20 -4.46 38.60
CA SER A 245 11.29 -4.90 39.66
C SER A 245 9.83 -4.89 39.18
N ILE A 246 8.93 -5.51 39.94
CA ILE A 246 7.51 -5.60 39.59
C ILE A 246 6.89 -4.20 39.41
N GLU A 247 7.18 -3.28 40.33
CA GLU A 247 6.61 -1.91 40.28
C GLU A 247 7.20 -1.09 39.14
N GLU A 248 8.51 -1.16 38.90
CA GLU A 248 9.15 -0.51 37.75
C GLU A 248 8.60 -1.04 36.42
N ARG A 249 8.42 -2.35 36.33
CA ARG A 249 7.86 -3.00 35.14
C ARG A 249 6.43 -2.53 34.87
N ARG A 250 5.58 -2.48 35.91
CA ARG A 250 4.19 -1.97 35.78
C ARG A 250 4.19 -0.53 35.26
N ALA A 251 5.05 0.32 35.82
CA ALA A 251 5.19 1.69 35.37
C ALA A 251 5.65 1.78 33.89
N ALA A 252 6.64 0.97 33.50
CA ALA A 252 7.16 0.93 32.13
C ALA A 252 6.10 0.46 31.11
N LEU A 253 5.32 -0.58 31.45
CA LEU A 253 4.21 -1.06 30.63
C LEU A 253 3.12 0.00 30.49
N ALA A 254 2.73 0.67 31.59
CA ALA A 254 1.74 1.74 31.57
C ALA A 254 2.20 2.93 30.71
N LYS A 255 3.45 3.38 30.89
CA LYS A 255 4.04 4.48 30.11
C LYS A 255 4.11 4.17 28.61
N SER A 256 4.51 2.95 28.25
CA SER A 256 4.53 2.51 26.85
C SER A 256 3.14 2.53 26.22
N ARG A 257 2.11 2.07 26.95
CA ARG A 257 0.71 2.09 26.48
C ARG A 257 0.16 3.53 26.39
N GLU A 258 0.50 4.39 27.33
CA GLU A 258 0.15 5.81 27.27
C GLU A 258 0.74 6.47 26.01
N GLN A 259 2.01 6.21 25.69
CA GLN A 259 2.67 6.70 24.47
C GLN A 259 2.02 6.17 23.18
N MET A 260 1.48 4.94 23.20
CA MET A 260 0.66 4.39 22.11
C MET A 260 -0.76 4.97 22.06
N GLY A 261 -1.14 5.83 23.01
CA GLY A 261 -2.43 6.51 23.07
C GLY A 261 -3.55 5.66 23.66
N PHE A 262 -3.26 4.62 24.44
CA PHE A 262 -4.29 3.89 25.18
C PHE A 262 -4.99 4.82 26.19
N SER A 263 -6.29 4.61 26.44
CA SER A 263 -6.99 5.37 27.47
C SER A 263 -6.55 4.90 28.87
N GLN A 264 -6.71 5.76 29.87
CA GLN A 264 -6.40 5.40 31.26
C GLN A 264 -7.19 4.14 31.71
N THR A 265 -8.45 4.03 31.28
CA THR A 265 -9.29 2.86 31.57
C THR A 265 -8.74 1.58 30.93
N ASP A 266 -8.24 1.64 29.69
CA ASP A 266 -7.62 0.49 29.02
C ASP A 266 -6.32 0.08 29.72
N ILE A 267 -5.50 1.06 30.11
CA ILE A 267 -4.24 0.82 30.83
C ILE A 267 -4.50 0.10 32.15
N GLU A 268 -5.49 0.55 32.92
CA GLU A 268 -5.88 -0.10 34.19
C GLU A 268 -6.40 -1.51 33.99
N GLN A 269 -7.18 -1.74 32.94
CA GLN A 269 -7.69 -3.08 32.63
C GLN A 269 -6.56 -4.03 32.22
N LEU A 270 -5.65 -3.58 31.35
CA LEU A 270 -4.48 -4.35 30.92
C LEU A 270 -3.53 -4.63 32.09
N ALA A 271 -3.35 -3.69 33.01
CA ALA A 271 -2.54 -3.91 34.23
C ALA A 271 -3.11 -5.05 35.09
N LYS A 272 -4.44 -5.15 35.24
CA LYS A 272 -5.07 -6.28 35.95
C LYS A 272 -4.84 -7.61 35.25
N GLU A 273 -4.77 -7.62 33.93
CA GLU A 273 -4.45 -8.83 33.15
C GLU A 273 -2.99 -9.22 33.30
N ASP A 274 -2.07 -8.24 33.26
CA ASP A 274 -0.64 -8.46 33.52
C ASP A 274 -0.40 -9.03 34.92
N ASP A 275 -1.13 -8.56 35.92
CA ASP A 275 -1.05 -9.07 37.29
C ASP A 275 -1.52 -10.52 37.41
N LYS A 276 -2.61 -10.88 36.72
CA LYS A 276 -3.07 -12.27 36.65
C LYS A 276 -2.04 -13.16 35.97
N LYS A 277 -1.42 -12.70 34.89
CA LYS A 277 -0.36 -13.41 34.18
C LYS A 277 0.88 -13.57 35.06
N GLN A 278 1.29 -12.52 35.78
CA GLN A 278 2.37 -12.55 36.76
C GLN A 278 2.14 -13.64 37.80
N GLN A 279 0.98 -13.65 38.45
CA GLN A 279 0.63 -14.67 39.45
C GLN A 279 0.66 -16.10 38.86
N ARG A 280 0.13 -16.27 37.63
CA ARG A 280 0.14 -17.56 36.94
C ARG A 280 1.56 -18.05 36.66
N TRP A 281 2.44 -17.16 36.21
CA TRP A 281 3.85 -17.48 35.95
C TRP A 281 4.62 -17.77 37.24
N ASP A 282 4.41 -16.99 38.30
CA ASP A 282 5.05 -17.23 39.59
C ASP A 282 4.67 -18.60 40.18
N ASN A 283 3.38 -18.94 40.12
CA ASN A 283 2.88 -20.26 40.50
C ASN A 283 3.49 -21.38 39.62
N GLY A 284 3.63 -21.13 38.33
CA GLY A 284 4.29 -22.04 37.39
C GLY A 284 5.77 -22.28 37.71
N TYR A 285 6.53 -21.23 38.04
CA TYR A 285 7.94 -21.37 38.40
C TYR A 285 8.13 -22.10 39.73
N GLN A 286 7.30 -21.82 40.72
CA GLN A 286 7.31 -22.55 41.99
C GLN A 286 6.98 -24.04 41.77
N TYR A 287 5.98 -24.33 40.94
CA TYR A 287 5.65 -25.68 40.52
C TYR A 287 6.85 -26.39 39.86
N MET A 288 7.51 -25.75 38.90
CA MET A 288 8.66 -26.33 38.20
C MET A 288 9.82 -26.63 39.16
N SER A 289 10.09 -25.72 40.10
CA SER A 289 11.11 -25.95 41.14
C SER A 289 10.76 -27.12 42.05
N ALA A 290 9.51 -27.21 42.51
CA ALA A 290 9.05 -28.32 43.34
C ALA A 290 9.06 -29.66 42.57
N ARG A 291 8.67 -29.62 41.29
CA ARG A 291 8.71 -30.77 40.38
C ARG A 291 10.13 -31.31 40.24
N GLU A 292 11.11 -30.43 40.01
CA GLU A 292 12.52 -30.82 39.90
C GLU A 292 13.01 -31.55 41.17
N GLN A 293 12.68 -31.01 42.35
CA GLN A 293 13.01 -31.65 43.62
C GLN A 293 12.37 -33.03 43.78
N LEU A 294 11.13 -33.24 43.30
CA LEU A 294 10.49 -34.55 43.33
C LEU A 294 11.16 -35.53 42.38
N THR A 295 11.51 -35.10 41.16
CA THR A 295 12.17 -35.94 40.16
C THR A 295 13.58 -36.38 40.58
N GLN A 296 14.23 -35.64 41.48
CA GLN A 296 15.54 -36.02 42.04
C GLN A 296 15.42 -37.04 43.20
N ARG A 297 14.23 -37.18 43.80
CA ARG A 297 14.03 -37.98 45.03
C ARG A 297 13.23 -39.25 44.81
N TYR A 298 12.38 -39.28 43.80
CA TYR A 298 11.45 -40.38 43.54
C TYR A 298 11.51 -40.81 42.08
N GLU A 299 11.20 -42.08 41.83
CA GLU A 299 11.13 -42.67 40.50
C GLU A 299 9.90 -43.57 40.35
N GLY A 300 9.60 -43.98 39.12
CA GLY A 300 8.52 -44.91 38.80
C GLY A 300 7.14 -44.42 39.25
N ASP A 301 6.31 -45.35 39.72
CA ASP A 301 4.92 -45.06 40.08
C ASP A 301 4.78 -44.08 41.26
N ILE A 302 5.74 -44.09 42.19
CA ILE A 302 5.77 -43.16 43.33
C ILE A 302 5.95 -41.73 42.84
N LEU A 303 6.87 -41.51 41.90
CA LEU A 303 7.07 -40.19 41.29
C LEU A 303 5.78 -39.74 40.59
N LYS A 304 5.12 -40.63 39.85
CA LYS A 304 3.88 -40.31 39.12
C LYS A 304 2.77 -39.84 40.06
N GLU A 305 2.56 -40.54 41.18
CA GLU A 305 1.58 -40.15 42.20
C GLU A 305 1.92 -38.79 42.83
N LYS A 306 3.20 -38.57 43.17
CA LYS A 306 3.66 -37.31 43.76
C LYS A 306 3.52 -36.13 42.80
N LEU A 307 3.78 -36.34 41.51
CA LEU A 307 3.58 -35.31 40.49
C LEU A 307 2.10 -34.99 40.28
N ASP A 308 1.22 -35.99 40.35
CA ASP A 308 -0.24 -35.75 40.28
C ASP A 308 -0.72 -34.91 41.47
N GLN A 309 -0.27 -35.23 42.70
CA GLN A 309 -0.56 -34.44 43.89
C GLN A 309 -0.04 -33.00 43.75
N LEU A 310 1.20 -32.83 43.27
CA LEU A 310 1.81 -31.52 43.06
C LEU A 310 1.02 -30.67 42.04
N ARG A 311 0.59 -31.26 40.92
CA ARG A 311 -0.23 -30.53 39.93
C ARG A 311 -1.57 -30.09 40.53
N SER A 312 -2.23 -30.94 41.30
CA SER A 312 -3.49 -30.60 41.97
C SER A 312 -3.34 -29.46 42.98
N GLU A 313 -2.23 -29.42 43.71
CA GLU A 313 -1.93 -28.35 44.67
C GLU A 313 -1.76 -26.99 43.97
N TYR A 314 -0.93 -26.95 42.92
CA TYR A 314 -0.57 -25.70 42.24
C TYR A 314 -1.65 -25.22 41.26
N PHE A 315 -2.29 -26.11 40.52
CA PHE A 315 -3.14 -25.73 39.38
C PHE A 315 -4.62 -26.04 39.56
N LYS A 316 -5.00 -26.77 40.62
CA LYS A 316 -6.39 -27.10 40.96
C LYS A 316 -7.13 -27.68 39.74
N HIS A 317 -8.08 -26.93 39.20
CA HIS A 317 -8.89 -27.32 38.03
C HIS A 317 -8.07 -27.45 36.73
N GLU A 318 -6.93 -26.77 36.60
CA GLU A 318 -6.03 -26.90 35.44
C GLU A 318 -5.07 -28.10 35.56
N ALA A 319 -5.02 -28.79 36.70
CA ALA A 319 -4.09 -29.90 36.93
C ALA A 319 -4.19 -31.04 35.88
N PRO A 320 -5.38 -31.48 35.44
CA PRO A 320 -5.49 -32.49 34.37
C PRO A 320 -4.91 -32.02 33.04
N THR A 321 -5.09 -30.74 32.71
CA THR A 321 -4.54 -30.13 31.49
C THR A 321 -3.02 -30.07 31.54
N ILE A 322 -2.45 -29.60 32.66
CA ILE A 322 -1.00 -29.58 32.86
C ILE A 322 -0.42 -31.00 32.78
N LYS A 323 -1.10 -32.00 33.35
CA LYS A 323 -0.67 -33.39 33.24
C LYS A 323 -0.62 -33.86 31.78
N ALA A 324 -1.69 -33.65 31.02
CA ALA A 324 -1.76 -34.07 29.61
C ALA A 324 -0.69 -33.37 28.76
N GLU A 325 -0.46 -32.08 28.99
CA GLU A 325 0.61 -31.30 28.38
C GLU A 325 1.98 -31.95 28.62
N GLU A 326 2.31 -32.25 29.88
CA GLU A 326 3.60 -32.84 30.24
C GLU A 326 3.79 -34.27 29.75
N GLU A 327 2.73 -35.07 29.72
CA GLU A 327 2.73 -36.43 29.15
C GLU A 327 2.97 -36.39 27.63
N ALA A 328 2.55 -35.33 26.96
CA ALA A 328 2.86 -35.05 25.56
C ALA A 328 4.26 -34.42 25.36
N GLY A 329 5.04 -34.25 26.42
CA GLY A 329 6.37 -33.62 26.38
C GLY A 329 6.35 -32.09 26.29
N PHE A 330 5.19 -31.46 26.49
CA PHE A 330 5.03 -30.02 26.50
C PHE A 330 5.06 -29.48 27.93
N TYR A 331 6.10 -28.72 28.28
CA TYR A 331 6.24 -28.09 29.59
C TYR A 331 6.00 -26.58 29.47
N ARG A 332 4.76 -26.14 29.72
CA ARG A 332 4.33 -24.75 29.52
C ARG A 332 5.28 -23.70 30.11
N TYR A 333 5.76 -23.95 31.34
CA TYR A 333 6.55 -23.01 32.12
C TYR A 333 8.07 -23.09 31.88
N THR A 334 8.53 -23.90 30.92
CA THR A 334 9.91 -23.83 30.40
C THR A 334 10.05 -22.83 29.26
N ARG A 335 8.93 -22.28 28.77
CA ARG A 335 8.92 -21.25 27.73
C ARG A 335 9.37 -19.90 28.29
N PRO A 336 9.97 -19.02 27.47
CA PRO A 336 10.26 -17.66 27.88
C PRO A 336 8.95 -16.93 28.19
N ARG A 337 8.95 -16.22 29.31
CA ARG A 337 7.88 -15.32 29.70
C ARG A 337 8.01 -14.01 28.92
N LEU A 338 6.89 -13.51 28.40
CA LEU A 338 6.81 -12.26 27.66
C LEU A 338 5.93 -11.26 28.42
N PHE A 339 6.58 -10.32 29.10
CA PHE A 339 5.91 -9.25 29.84
C PHE A 339 5.12 -8.33 28.91
N GLY A 340 3.90 -7.95 29.30
CA GLY A 340 3.00 -7.15 28.45
C GLY A 340 2.35 -7.94 27.30
N SER A 341 2.64 -9.25 27.17
CA SER A 341 2.06 -10.13 26.17
C SER A 341 1.38 -11.37 26.79
N ASN A 342 2.13 -12.31 27.39
CA ASN A 342 1.63 -13.65 27.77
C ASN A 342 1.57 -13.95 29.27
#